data_AF-A0A6G1G8E9-F1
#
_entry.id   AF-A0A6G1G8E9-F1
#
_cell.length_a   1.000
_cell.length_b   1.000
_cell.length_c   1.000
_cell.angle_alpha   90.00
_cell.angle_beta   90.00
_cell.angle_gamma   90.00
#
_symmetry.space_group_name_H-M   'P 1'
#
loop_
_entity.id
_entity.type
_entity.pdbx_description
1 polymer ?
#
loop_
_entity_poly.entity_id
_entity_poly.type
_entity_poly.pdbx_seq_one_letter_code
_entity_poly.pdbx_strand_id
1 'polypeptide(L)'
;MKALELLYHYTAQTYLTLTRNESQVELWRVTAPNLAFKSRFLMRSLLAISALHLCHLQPIRHEELTHAAAFHMNLALGYFRSDVTDMTKQNFETVCAFSCFVSIYGMASWQSADRRLRSSPTSTNKPLHDFLERLHLIRSTFFLLSSKADWANTGAMAPLAHTNLSVNFATNPDDHRIAALLQLVTPPDSASPARKEQYRVYRHALDRLRITCALCTSTENSFNNAAPVNIWISSISEEFVQLLYEGQPEALVLLAHLCVVLKQVGRFWFMHACPERLVTTIADMLSHEWRTWIEWPLREIVGRCLCPPELEGRTLPIPIRC
;
A
#
# COMPACT_ATOMS: atom_id res chain seq x y z
N MET A 1 -7.19 30.82 -9.56
CA MET A 1 -7.84 30.49 -8.26
C MET A 1 -7.67 29.03 -7.85
N LYS A 2 -8.11 28.04 -8.65
CA LYS A 2 -8.05 26.60 -8.26
C LYS A 2 -6.68 26.07 -7.84
N ALA A 3 -5.63 26.34 -8.61
CA ALA A 3 -4.28 25.90 -8.26
C ALA A 3 -3.75 26.54 -6.96
N LEU A 4 -4.17 27.78 -6.65
CA LEU A 4 -3.80 28.46 -5.40
C LEU A 4 -4.54 27.87 -4.20
N GLU A 5 -5.82 27.54 -4.34
CA GLU A 5 -6.60 26.80 -3.33
C GLU A 5 -5.90 25.47 -2.99
N LEU A 6 -5.52 24.70 -4.01
CA LEU A 6 -4.86 23.40 -3.83
C LEU A 6 -3.46 23.54 -3.22
N LEU A 7 -2.69 24.55 -3.62
CA LEU A 7 -1.38 24.83 -3.02
C LEU A 7 -1.52 25.24 -1.55
N TYR A 8 -2.46 26.13 -1.24
CA TYR A 8 -2.77 26.52 0.14
C TYR A 8 -3.20 25.31 0.98
N HIS A 9 -4.12 24.49 0.45
CA HIS A 9 -4.55 23.25 1.12
C HIS A 9 -3.37 22.30 1.36
N TYR A 10 -2.43 22.22 0.42
CA TYR A 10 -1.23 21.41 0.60
C TYR A 10 -0.41 21.90 1.79
N THR A 11 -0.07 23.18 1.81
CA THR A 11 0.79 23.79 2.84
C THR A 11 0.10 23.93 4.19
N ALA A 12 -1.23 23.89 4.24
CA ALA A 12 -2.00 24.00 5.48
C ALA A 12 -2.35 22.64 6.08
N GLN A 13 -2.63 21.62 5.25
CA GLN A 13 -3.20 20.35 5.73
C GLN A 13 -2.59 19.10 5.08
N THR A 14 -2.43 19.06 3.76
CA THR A 14 -2.06 17.80 3.07
C THR A 14 -0.73 17.24 3.54
N TYR A 15 0.32 18.07 3.68
CA TYR A 15 1.65 17.59 4.05
C TYR A 15 1.67 16.86 5.41
N LEU A 16 0.82 17.28 6.36
CA LEU A 16 0.69 16.67 7.70
C LEU A 16 0.17 15.23 7.64
N THR A 17 -0.45 14.85 6.52
CA THR A 17 -1.07 13.54 6.33
C THR A 17 -0.21 12.58 5.51
N LEU A 18 0.91 13.04 4.95
CA LEU A 18 1.77 12.23 4.07
C LEU A 18 2.75 11.36 4.84
N THR A 19 3.08 11.75 6.06
CA THR A 19 3.91 10.96 6.96
C THR A 19 3.43 11.15 8.39
N ARG A 20 3.77 10.19 9.25
CA ARG A 20 3.65 10.30 10.70
C ARG A 20 5.02 10.16 11.38
N ASN A 21 6.08 10.01 10.57
CA ASN A 21 7.46 10.00 11.04
C ASN A 21 7.96 11.44 11.13
N GLU A 22 8.30 11.88 12.34
CA GLU A 22 8.75 13.25 12.62
C GLU A 22 9.98 13.65 11.79
N SER A 23 10.90 12.72 11.51
CA SER A 23 12.09 12.99 10.71
C SER A 23 11.79 13.30 9.24
N GLN A 24 10.58 12.92 8.77
CA GLN A 24 10.13 13.13 7.39
C GLN A 24 9.20 14.35 7.26
N VAL A 25 8.76 14.96 8.36
CA VAL A 25 7.81 16.08 8.30
C VAL A 25 8.39 17.25 7.51
N GLU A 26 9.66 17.59 7.74
CA GLU A 26 10.29 18.74 7.07
C GLU A 26 10.47 18.52 5.57
N LEU A 27 10.70 17.26 5.17
CA LEU A 27 10.75 16.87 3.77
C LEU A 27 9.45 17.25 3.04
N TRP A 28 8.30 16.93 3.61
CA TRP A 28 7.00 17.21 2.98
C TRP A 28 6.54 18.65 3.18
N ARG A 29 6.91 19.29 4.30
CA ARG A 29 6.51 20.65 4.65
C ARG A 29 7.28 21.72 3.87
N VAL A 30 8.60 21.57 3.73
CA VAL A 30 9.50 22.62 3.21
C VAL A 30 10.20 22.17 1.94
N THR A 31 10.89 21.02 1.98
CA THR A 31 11.72 20.57 0.86
C THR A 31 10.89 20.31 -0.40
N ALA A 32 9.81 19.51 -0.29
CA ALA A 32 8.98 19.16 -1.44
C ALA A 32 8.36 20.39 -2.13
N PRO A 33 7.76 21.37 -1.41
CA PRO A 33 7.35 22.64 -2.02
C PRO A 33 8.49 23.42 -2.69
N ASN A 34 9.66 23.53 -2.05
CA ASN A 34 10.80 24.25 -2.62
C ASN A 34 11.31 23.62 -3.92
N LEU A 35 11.34 22.28 -3.98
CA LEU A 35 11.64 21.56 -5.21
C LEU A 35 10.52 21.76 -6.25
N ALA A 36 9.26 21.75 -5.81
CA ALA A 36 8.09 21.93 -6.68
C ALA A 36 8.10 23.30 -7.37
N PHE A 37 8.46 24.39 -6.69
CA PHE A 37 8.57 25.71 -7.32
C PHE A 37 9.61 25.76 -8.45
N LYS A 38 10.57 24.84 -8.47
CA LYS A 38 11.61 24.72 -9.50
C LYS A 38 11.30 23.64 -10.54
N SER A 39 10.23 22.87 -10.38
CA SER A 39 9.90 21.72 -11.23
C SER A 39 8.42 21.66 -11.58
N ARG A 40 8.13 21.69 -12.89
CA ARG A 40 6.76 21.64 -13.41
C ARG A 40 6.06 20.34 -13.02
N PHE A 41 6.71 19.20 -13.19
CA PHE A 41 6.10 17.90 -12.89
C PHE A 41 5.87 17.72 -11.38
N LEU A 42 6.79 18.19 -10.54
CA LEU A 42 6.64 18.06 -9.09
C LEU A 42 5.54 18.98 -8.56
N MET A 43 5.45 20.23 -9.04
CA MET A 43 4.32 21.11 -8.69
C MET A 43 2.98 20.52 -9.10
N ARG A 44 2.88 19.98 -10.31
CA ARG A 44 1.63 19.38 -10.79
C ARG A 44 1.21 18.15 -9.95
N SER A 45 2.14 17.26 -9.63
CA SER A 45 1.83 16.10 -8.77
C SER A 45 1.46 16.50 -7.33
N LEU A 46 2.10 17.53 -6.78
CA LEU A 46 1.74 18.11 -5.47
C LEU A 46 0.28 18.60 -5.46
N LEU A 47 -0.12 19.35 -6.49
CA LEU A 47 -1.50 19.83 -6.64
C LEU A 47 -2.49 18.68 -6.83
N ALA A 48 -2.10 17.62 -7.54
CA ALA A 48 -2.93 16.44 -7.75
C ALA A 48 -3.24 15.69 -6.44
N ILE A 49 -2.23 15.50 -5.58
CA ILE A 49 -2.43 14.89 -4.26
C ILE A 49 -3.26 15.78 -3.37
N SER A 50 -2.99 17.09 -3.38
CA SER A 50 -3.77 18.05 -2.60
C SER A 50 -5.25 18.02 -2.99
N ALA A 51 -5.56 17.89 -4.30
CA ALA A 51 -6.91 17.73 -4.78
C ALA A 51 -7.57 16.43 -4.30
N LEU A 52 -6.86 15.29 -4.31
CA LEU A 52 -7.40 14.02 -3.77
C LEU A 52 -7.57 14.05 -2.26
N HIS A 53 -6.66 14.69 -1.53
CA HIS A 53 -6.79 14.87 -0.10
C HIS A 53 -8.00 15.75 0.23
N LEU A 54 -8.17 16.88 -0.47
CA LEU A 54 -9.35 17.73 -0.32
C LEU A 54 -10.63 16.99 -0.71
N CYS A 55 -10.60 16.16 -1.74
CA CYS A 55 -11.72 15.30 -2.16
C CYS A 55 -12.15 14.35 -1.04
N HIS A 56 -11.17 13.74 -0.35
CA HIS A 56 -11.43 12.88 0.80
C HIS A 56 -12.13 13.62 1.94
N LEU A 57 -11.73 14.87 2.21
CA LEU A 57 -12.33 15.71 3.25
C LEU A 57 -13.66 16.36 2.84
N GLN A 58 -13.89 16.55 1.54
CA GLN A 58 -15.08 17.21 0.99
C GLN A 58 -15.76 16.34 -0.07
N PRO A 59 -16.47 15.26 0.33
CA PRO A 59 -17.11 14.34 -0.60
C PRO A 59 -18.12 15.00 -1.56
N ILE A 60 -18.70 16.14 -1.17
CA ILE A 60 -19.63 16.92 -2.01
C ILE A 60 -18.95 17.39 -3.31
N ARG A 61 -17.64 17.67 -3.26
CA ARG A 61 -16.84 18.14 -4.40
C ARG A 61 -16.09 17.01 -5.10
N HIS A 62 -16.51 15.76 -4.90
CA HIS A 62 -15.75 14.59 -5.34
C HIS A 62 -15.49 14.60 -6.85
N GLU A 63 -16.50 14.88 -7.68
CA GLU A 63 -16.32 14.92 -9.13
C GLU A 63 -15.35 16.01 -9.58
N GLU A 64 -15.53 17.24 -9.10
CA GLU A 64 -14.67 18.39 -9.38
C GLU A 64 -13.20 18.09 -9.01
N LEU A 65 -12.97 17.59 -7.79
CA LEU A 65 -11.63 17.39 -7.24
C LEU A 65 -10.94 16.15 -7.81
N THR A 66 -11.68 15.09 -8.12
CA THR A 66 -11.11 13.93 -8.85
C THR A 66 -10.70 14.31 -10.27
N HIS A 67 -11.50 15.13 -10.97
CA HIS A 67 -11.11 15.66 -12.28
C HIS A 67 -9.88 16.57 -12.19
N ALA A 68 -9.84 17.48 -11.21
CA ALA A 68 -8.67 18.35 -10.99
C ALA A 68 -7.40 17.55 -10.67
N ALA A 69 -7.53 16.50 -9.85
CA ALA A 69 -6.42 15.61 -9.52
C ALA A 69 -5.88 14.89 -10.77
N ALA A 70 -6.76 14.28 -11.56
CA ALA A 70 -6.39 13.59 -12.80
C ALA A 70 -5.76 14.54 -13.82
N PHE A 71 -6.34 15.73 -13.99
CA PHE A 71 -5.79 16.78 -14.85
C PHE A 71 -4.35 17.14 -14.46
N HIS A 72 -4.12 17.42 -13.17
CA HIS A 72 -2.79 17.76 -12.70
C HIS A 72 -1.81 16.59 -12.78
N MET A 73 -2.22 15.36 -12.45
CA MET A 73 -1.33 14.20 -12.53
C MET A 73 -0.95 13.87 -13.99
N ASN A 74 -1.89 13.97 -14.93
CA ASN A 74 -1.60 13.75 -16.36
C ASN A 74 -0.58 14.77 -16.89
N LEU A 75 -0.72 16.04 -16.52
CA LEU A 75 0.30 17.06 -16.84
C LEU A 75 1.64 16.75 -16.17
N ALA A 76 1.63 16.30 -14.92
CA ALA A 76 2.84 15.95 -14.19
C ALA A 76 3.62 14.84 -14.90
N LEU A 77 2.94 13.75 -15.30
CA LEU A 77 3.53 12.65 -16.06
C LEU A 77 4.05 13.11 -17.43
N GLY A 78 3.31 13.99 -18.12
CA GLY A 78 3.75 14.58 -19.39
C GLY A 78 5.05 15.38 -19.23
N TYR A 79 5.10 16.29 -18.27
CA TYR A 79 6.30 17.08 -17.99
C TYR A 79 7.46 16.22 -17.49
N PHE A 80 7.20 15.18 -16.69
CA PHE A 80 8.26 14.28 -16.24
C PHE A 80 8.92 13.59 -17.44
N ARG A 81 8.13 13.07 -18.39
CA ARG A 81 8.64 12.40 -19.60
C ARG A 81 9.41 13.36 -20.53
N SER A 82 9.05 14.64 -20.58
CA SER A 82 9.75 15.62 -21.41
C SER A 82 11.00 16.20 -20.74
N ASP A 83 10.95 16.41 -19.43
CA ASP A 83 11.96 17.18 -18.69
C ASP A 83 13.06 16.29 -18.09
N VAL A 84 12.80 14.98 -17.96
CA VAL A 84 13.73 14.00 -17.40
C VAL A 84 14.10 12.98 -18.46
N THR A 85 15.22 13.20 -19.15
CA THR A 85 15.83 12.21 -20.06
C THR A 85 16.68 11.22 -19.27
N ASP A 86 17.49 11.74 -18.35
CA ASP A 86 18.43 10.98 -17.54
C ASP A 86 18.35 11.40 -16.08
N MET A 87 18.57 10.43 -15.19
CA MET A 87 18.65 10.68 -13.76
C MET A 87 20.06 11.15 -13.38
N THR A 88 20.15 12.38 -12.88
CA THR A 88 21.39 13.04 -12.47
C THR A 88 21.32 13.40 -10.99
N LYS A 89 22.47 13.69 -10.37
CA LYS A 89 22.50 14.10 -8.95
C LYS A 89 21.66 15.37 -8.69
N GLN A 90 21.54 16.26 -9.69
CA GLN A 90 20.80 17.54 -9.55
C GLN A 90 19.28 17.36 -9.59
N ASN A 91 18.76 16.43 -10.39
CA ASN A 91 17.32 16.17 -10.49
C ASN A 91 16.83 15.04 -9.58
N PHE A 92 17.75 14.23 -9.02
CA PHE A 92 17.45 13.04 -8.24
C PHE A 92 16.41 13.25 -7.13
N GLU A 93 16.57 14.29 -6.31
CA GLU A 93 15.65 14.58 -5.21
C GLU A 93 14.24 14.90 -5.72
N THR A 94 14.14 15.74 -6.76
CA THR A 94 12.88 16.08 -7.41
C THR A 94 12.19 14.84 -7.98
N VAL A 95 12.96 13.94 -8.61
CA VAL A 95 12.46 12.66 -9.16
C VAL A 95 11.97 11.74 -8.05
N CYS A 96 12.70 11.64 -6.93
CA CYS A 96 12.28 10.83 -5.78
C CYS A 96 10.99 11.36 -5.14
N ALA A 97 10.90 12.67 -4.91
CA ALA A 97 9.68 13.30 -4.39
C ALA A 97 8.49 13.08 -5.34
N PHE A 98 8.71 13.22 -6.65
CA PHE A 98 7.71 12.95 -7.67
C PHE A 98 7.25 11.49 -7.65
N SER A 99 8.17 10.53 -7.55
CA SER A 99 7.86 9.11 -7.46
C SER A 99 7.01 8.79 -6.22
N CYS A 100 7.34 9.36 -5.06
CA CYS A 100 6.50 9.25 -3.85
C CYS A 100 5.08 9.77 -4.10
N PHE A 101 4.98 10.93 -4.76
CA PHE A 101 3.69 11.53 -5.07
C PHE A 101 2.86 10.71 -6.07
N VAL A 102 3.49 10.11 -7.08
CA VAL A 102 2.83 9.19 -8.01
C VAL A 102 2.31 7.95 -7.28
N SER A 103 3.10 7.39 -6.35
CA SER A 103 2.68 6.24 -5.52
C SER A 103 1.47 6.58 -4.65
N ILE A 104 1.49 7.72 -3.95
CA ILE A 104 0.36 8.18 -3.12
C ILE A 104 -0.89 8.42 -3.98
N TYR A 105 -0.74 9.09 -5.13
CA TYR A 105 -1.84 9.31 -6.07
C TYR A 105 -2.42 8.00 -6.60
N GLY A 106 -1.58 7.02 -6.94
CA GLY A 106 -2.01 5.71 -7.41
C GLY A 106 -2.93 5.04 -6.41
N MET A 107 -2.55 5.04 -5.13
CA MET A 107 -3.35 4.46 -4.04
C MET A 107 -4.63 5.27 -3.76
N ALA A 108 -4.56 6.59 -3.72
CA ALA A 108 -5.71 7.47 -3.45
C ALA A 108 -6.77 7.45 -4.58
N SER A 109 -6.31 7.44 -5.84
CA SER A 109 -7.20 7.43 -7.01
C SER A 109 -7.95 6.10 -7.15
N TRP A 110 -7.34 4.98 -6.75
CA TRP A 110 -7.99 3.67 -6.72
C TRP A 110 -9.25 3.67 -5.85
N GLN A 111 -9.16 4.29 -4.68
CA GLN A 111 -10.30 4.42 -3.76
C GLN A 111 -11.40 5.33 -4.32
N SER A 112 -10.99 6.40 -5.00
CA SER A 112 -11.93 7.36 -5.61
C SER A 112 -12.68 6.75 -6.81
N ALA A 113 -12.01 5.87 -7.57
CA ALA A 113 -12.63 5.11 -8.65
C ALA A 113 -13.61 4.05 -8.13
N ASP A 114 -13.30 3.37 -7.02
CA ASP A 114 -14.18 2.35 -6.41
C ASP A 114 -15.56 2.91 -6.03
N ARG A 115 -15.62 4.16 -5.52
CA ARG A 115 -16.90 4.83 -5.23
C ARG A 115 -17.81 4.94 -6.46
N ARG A 116 -17.23 5.06 -7.66
CA ARG A 116 -17.97 5.09 -8.93
C ARG A 116 -18.27 3.68 -9.47
N LEU A 117 -17.40 2.71 -9.23
CA LEU A 117 -17.56 1.34 -9.74
C LEU A 117 -18.59 0.54 -8.94
N ARG A 118 -18.72 0.76 -7.63
CA ARG A 118 -19.79 0.14 -6.81
C ARG A 118 -21.20 0.50 -7.29
N SER A 119 -21.35 1.54 -8.11
CA SER A 119 -22.61 1.90 -8.78
C SER A 119 -22.82 1.31 -10.18
N SER A 120 -21.85 0.54 -10.72
CA SER A 120 -21.96 -0.05 -12.06
C SER A 120 -21.84 -1.59 -12.02
N PRO A 121 -22.91 -2.34 -12.36
CA PRO A 121 -22.91 -3.80 -12.30
C PRO A 121 -22.08 -4.49 -13.42
N THR A 122 -21.49 -3.74 -14.35
CA THR A 122 -20.82 -4.27 -15.54
C THR A 122 -19.28 -4.21 -15.52
N SER A 123 -18.67 -3.63 -14.48
CA SER A 123 -17.20 -3.57 -14.42
C SER A 123 -16.60 -4.90 -13.99
N THR A 124 -15.74 -5.49 -14.81
CA THR A 124 -14.81 -6.56 -14.43
C THR A 124 -13.75 -6.00 -13.49
N ASN A 125 -14.15 -5.68 -12.26
CA ASN A 125 -13.26 -5.17 -11.24
C ASN A 125 -12.26 -6.28 -10.89
N LYS A 126 -10.95 -6.03 -11.02
CA LYS A 126 -9.88 -6.95 -10.60
C LYS A 126 -9.06 -6.29 -9.48
N PRO A 127 -9.61 -6.18 -8.24
CA PRO A 127 -8.97 -5.43 -7.16
C PRO A 127 -7.53 -5.86 -6.86
N LEU A 128 -7.25 -7.16 -6.95
CA LEU A 128 -5.91 -7.69 -6.77
C LEU A 128 -4.95 -7.14 -7.83
N HIS A 129 -5.31 -7.22 -9.11
CA HIS A 129 -4.44 -6.74 -10.20
C HIS A 129 -4.21 -5.22 -10.11
N ASP A 130 -5.27 -4.45 -9.86
CA ASP A 130 -5.17 -3.00 -9.67
C ASP A 130 -4.20 -2.64 -8.53
N PHE A 131 -4.22 -3.41 -7.44
CA PHE A 131 -3.32 -3.23 -6.32
C PHE A 131 -1.88 -3.59 -6.68
N LEU A 132 -1.65 -4.71 -7.38
CA LEU A 132 -0.32 -5.13 -7.81
C LEU A 132 0.31 -4.11 -8.76
N GLU A 133 -0.45 -3.54 -9.70
CA GLU A 133 0.01 -2.45 -10.55
C GLU A 133 0.50 -1.23 -9.75
N ARG A 134 -0.21 -0.88 -8.67
CA ARG A 134 0.15 0.25 -7.80
C ARG A 134 1.29 -0.08 -6.85
N LEU A 135 1.41 -1.35 -6.48
CA LEU A 135 2.53 -1.86 -5.69
C LEU A 135 3.85 -1.63 -6.45
N HIS A 136 3.87 -1.79 -7.78
CA HIS A 136 5.04 -1.46 -8.60
C HIS A 136 5.44 0.03 -8.53
N LEU A 137 4.48 0.96 -8.38
CA LEU A 137 4.81 2.38 -8.19
C LEU A 137 5.62 2.59 -6.91
N ILE A 138 5.18 1.98 -5.81
CA ILE A 138 5.88 2.02 -4.52
C ILE A 138 7.27 1.39 -4.67
N ARG A 139 7.36 0.20 -5.27
CA ARG A 139 8.64 -0.48 -5.54
C ARG A 139 9.61 0.38 -6.34
N SER A 140 9.12 1.09 -7.35
CA SER A 140 9.95 1.99 -8.17
C SER A 140 10.58 3.11 -7.34
N THR A 141 9.83 3.68 -6.38
CA THR A 141 10.36 4.69 -5.46
C THR A 141 11.51 4.15 -4.63
N PHE A 142 11.36 2.94 -4.07
CA PHE A 142 12.42 2.31 -3.28
C PHE A 142 13.64 1.95 -4.12
N PHE A 143 13.42 1.44 -5.34
CA PHE A 143 14.51 1.15 -6.27
C PHE A 143 15.32 2.41 -6.63
N LEU A 144 14.66 3.57 -6.83
CA LEU A 144 15.36 4.83 -7.07
C LEU A 144 16.24 5.23 -5.88
N LEU A 145 15.70 5.14 -4.66
CA LEU A 145 16.44 5.45 -3.43
C LEU A 145 17.63 4.51 -3.21
N SER A 146 17.47 3.21 -3.48
CA SER A 146 18.52 2.21 -3.27
C SER A 146 19.59 2.23 -4.38
N SER A 147 19.20 2.41 -5.64
CA SER A 147 20.13 2.41 -6.78
C SER A 147 21.11 3.60 -6.76
N LYS A 148 20.78 4.66 -6.03
CA LYS A 148 21.61 5.86 -5.82
C LYS A 148 21.76 6.19 -4.34
N ALA A 149 22.01 5.17 -3.51
CA ALA A 149 22.10 5.30 -2.06
C ALA A 149 23.03 6.45 -1.60
N ASP A 150 24.18 6.65 -2.24
CA ASP A 150 25.11 7.74 -1.89
C ASP A 150 24.47 9.13 -2.07
N TRP A 151 23.65 9.31 -3.10
CA TRP A 151 22.94 10.57 -3.35
C TRP A 151 21.77 10.72 -2.40
N ALA A 152 21.05 9.63 -2.13
CA ALA A 152 19.91 9.62 -1.23
C ALA A 152 20.31 9.92 0.22
N ASN A 153 21.37 9.29 0.71
CA ASN A 153 21.84 9.42 2.10
C ASN A 153 22.52 10.77 2.39
N THR A 154 22.97 11.51 1.37
CA THR A 154 23.62 12.82 1.55
C THR A 154 22.71 14.01 1.22
N GLY A 155 21.56 13.74 0.58
CA GLY A 155 20.60 14.75 0.16
C GLY A 155 19.38 14.87 1.08
N ALA A 156 18.42 15.70 0.66
CA ALA A 156 17.17 15.95 1.36
C ALA A 156 16.24 14.72 1.39
N MET A 157 16.53 13.67 0.60
CA MET A 157 15.82 12.39 0.60
C MET A 157 16.33 11.40 1.66
N ALA A 158 17.38 11.74 2.42
CA ALA A 158 17.94 10.87 3.45
C ALA A 158 16.90 10.32 4.44
N PRO A 159 15.89 11.09 4.89
CA PRO A 159 14.82 10.57 5.77
C PRO A 159 13.96 9.45 5.16
N LEU A 160 13.99 9.27 3.83
CA LEU A 160 13.33 8.16 3.13
C LEU A 160 14.28 6.98 2.86
N ALA A 161 15.58 7.24 2.79
CA ALA A 161 16.60 6.23 2.50
C ALA A 161 17.04 5.44 3.75
N HIS A 162 17.07 6.08 4.91
CA HIS A 162 17.49 5.45 6.15
C HIS A 162 16.40 4.55 6.74
N THR A 163 16.69 3.24 6.76
CA THR A 163 15.88 2.22 7.42
C THR A 163 16.74 1.34 8.32
N ASN A 164 17.62 1.94 9.12
CA ASN A 164 18.31 1.23 10.21
C ASN A 164 17.29 0.90 11.31
N LEU A 165 16.50 -0.14 11.05
CA LEU A 165 15.47 -0.60 11.94
C LEU A 165 15.96 -1.85 12.68
N SER A 166 15.94 -1.79 14.00
CA SER A 166 16.18 -2.93 14.87
C SER A 166 14.97 -3.87 14.80
N VAL A 167 15.19 -5.13 14.43
CA VAL A 167 14.12 -6.14 14.39
C VAL A 167 14.17 -6.94 15.68
N ASN A 168 13.07 -6.90 16.44
CA ASN A 168 12.89 -7.76 17.60
C ASN A 168 11.55 -8.50 17.51
N PHE A 169 11.60 -9.76 17.08
CA PHE A 169 10.42 -10.61 16.94
C PHE A 169 9.65 -10.81 18.24
N ALA A 170 10.31 -10.73 19.40
CA ALA A 170 9.64 -10.88 20.70
C ALA A 170 8.64 -9.76 21.01
N THR A 171 8.69 -8.64 20.28
CA THR A 171 7.74 -7.54 20.43
C THR A 171 6.42 -7.78 19.70
N ASN A 172 6.35 -8.78 18.81
CA ASN A 172 5.14 -9.09 18.06
C ASN A 172 4.37 -10.24 18.73
N PRO A 173 3.26 -9.99 19.44
CA PRO A 173 2.48 -11.04 20.09
C PRO A 173 1.88 -12.04 19.07
N ASP A 174 1.72 -11.61 17.81
CA ASP A 174 1.08 -12.39 16.76
C ASP A 174 2.09 -13.13 15.87
N ASP A 175 3.40 -13.07 16.15
CA ASP A 175 4.44 -13.74 15.34
C ASP A 175 4.19 -15.25 15.24
N HIS A 176 3.65 -15.88 16.28
CA HIS A 176 3.29 -17.31 16.26
C HIS A 176 2.31 -17.67 15.13
N ARG A 177 1.35 -16.78 14.80
CA ARG A 177 0.39 -17.01 13.70
C ARG A 177 1.06 -16.92 12.35
N ILE A 178 1.97 -15.97 12.19
CA ILE A 178 2.71 -15.77 10.94
C ILE A 178 3.75 -16.88 10.76
N ALA A 179 4.45 -17.27 11.83
CA ALA A 179 5.41 -18.36 11.83
C ALA A 179 4.77 -19.72 11.49
N ALA A 180 3.50 -19.94 11.83
CA ALA A 180 2.77 -21.14 11.46
C ALA A 180 2.65 -21.33 9.93
N LEU A 181 2.68 -20.23 9.15
CA LEU A 181 2.69 -20.28 7.68
C LEU A 181 3.95 -20.93 7.11
N LEU A 182 4.98 -21.17 7.93
CA LEU A 182 6.15 -21.93 7.51
C LEU A 182 5.78 -23.32 6.96
N GLN A 183 4.76 -23.95 7.56
CA GLN A 183 4.26 -25.26 7.12
C GLN A 183 3.69 -25.19 5.69
N LEU A 184 3.05 -24.06 5.35
CA LEU A 184 2.47 -23.81 4.03
C LEU A 184 3.55 -23.62 2.96
N VAL A 185 4.69 -23.02 3.33
CA VAL A 185 5.78 -22.68 2.41
C VAL A 185 6.98 -23.63 2.52
N THR A 186 6.76 -24.84 3.05
CA THR A 186 7.77 -25.90 3.11
C THR A 186 7.50 -26.93 2.01
N PRO A 187 8.47 -27.19 1.11
CA PRO A 187 8.27 -28.15 0.03
C PRO A 187 8.19 -29.59 0.57
N PRO A 188 7.32 -30.45 0.02
CA PRO A 188 7.41 -31.88 0.29
C PRO A 188 8.69 -32.46 -0.33
N ASP A 189 9.22 -33.55 0.25
CA ASP A 189 10.47 -34.17 -0.22
C ASP A 189 10.40 -34.59 -1.70
N SER A 190 9.21 -35.05 -2.12
CA SER A 190 8.86 -35.48 -3.47
C SER A 190 8.70 -34.33 -4.48
N ALA A 191 8.80 -33.06 -4.06
CA ALA A 191 8.65 -31.92 -4.95
C ALA A 191 9.74 -31.88 -6.03
N SER A 192 9.32 -31.52 -7.25
CA SER A 192 10.25 -31.27 -8.36
C SER A 192 11.19 -30.10 -8.06
N PRO A 193 12.35 -30.00 -8.73
CA PRO A 193 13.27 -28.87 -8.55
C PRO A 193 12.62 -27.50 -8.79
N ALA A 194 11.78 -27.39 -9.82
CA ALA A 194 11.05 -26.15 -10.13
C ALA A 194 10.08 -25.77 -9.01
N ARG A 195 9.34 -26.73 -8.46
CA ARG A 195 8.43 -26.49 -7.34
C ARG A 195 9.20 -26.09 -6.08
N LYS A 196 10.36 -26.70 -5.80
CA LYS A 196 11.23 -26.32 -4.69
C LYS A 196 11.72 -24.87 -4.81
N GLU A 197 11.98 -24.39 -6.02
CA GLU A 197 12.33 -22.97 -6.26
C GLU A 197 11.16 -22.04 -5.97
N GLN A 198 9.94 -22.39 -6.40
CA GLN A 198 8.72 -21.63 -6.06
C GLN A 198 8.52 -21.53 -4.53
N TYR A 199 8.78 -22.59 -3.77
CA TYR A 199 8.75 -22.56 -2.31
C TYR A 199 9.80 -21.64 -1.68
N ARG A 200 10.98 -21.49 -2.30
CA ARG A 200 11.99 -20.50 -1.85
C ARG A 200 11.49 -19.08 -2.00
N VAL A 201 10.80 -18.78 -3.09
CA VAL A 201 10.15 -17.48 -3.32
C VAL A 201 9.11 -17.19 -2.24
N TYR A 202 8.26 -18.16 -1.90
CA TYR A 202 7.30 -18.02 -0.79
C TYR A 202 7.97 -17.84 0.57
N ARG A 203 9.02 -18.63 0.86
CA ARG A 203 9.76 -18.56 2.12
C ARG A 203 10.40 -17.18 2.30
N HIS A 204 11.00 -16.65 1.24
CA HIS A 204 11.53 -15.29 1.25
C HIS A 204 10.44 -14.26 1.57
N ALA A 205 9.28 -14.31 0.91
CA ALA A 205 8.17 -13.41 1.19
C ALA A 205 7.64 -13.53 2.64
N LEU A 206 7.61 -14.75 3.19
CA LEU A 206 7.26 -15.01 4.59
C LEU A 206 8.28 -14.40 5.57
N ASP A 207 9.57 -14.60 5.34
CA ASP A 207 10.63 -14.05 6.19
C ASP A 207 10.55 -12.51 6.22
N ARG A 208 10.33 -11.90 5.06
CA ARG A 208 10.09 -10.45 4.95
C ARG A 208 8.82 -10.01 5.67
N LEU A 209 7.74 -10.80 5.61
CA LEU A 209 6.48 -10.50 6.29
C LEU A 209 6.66 -10.49 7.81
N ARG A 210 7.35 -11.49 8.36
CA ARG A 210 7.65 -11.56 9.80
C ARG A 210 8.47 -10.36 10.27
N ILE A 211 9.49 -9.98 9.50
CA ILE A 211 10.30 -8.77 9.77
C ILE A 211 9.40 -7.54 9.80
N THR A 212 8.57 -7.33 8.77
CA THR A 212 7.66 -6.18 8.69
C THR A 212 6.69 -6.11 9.88
N CYS A 213 6.14 -7.25 10.32
CA CYS A 213 5.25 -7.28 11.48
C CYS A 213 5.96 -6.92 12.78
N ALA A 214 7.15 -7.49 13.01
CA ALA A 214 7.97 -7.16 14.19
C ALA A 214 8.37 -5.68 14.23
N LEU A 215 8.64 -5.08 13.07
CA LEU A 215 8.95 -3.66 12.97
C LEU A 215 7.76 -2.79 13.33
N CYS A 216 6.55 -3.13 12.88
CA CYS A 216 5.32 -2.41 13.24
C CYS A 216 5.02 -2.43 14.74
N THR A 217 5.33 -3.53 15.44
CA THR A 217 5.04 -3.69 16.87
C THR A 217 6.10 -3.13 17.80
N SER A 218 7.28 -2.75 17.28
CA SER A 218 8.37 -2.21 18.09
C SER A 218 8.06 -0.79 18.62
N THR A 219 8.34 -0.54 19.90
CA THR A 219 8.09 0.74 20.58
C THR A 219 8.93 1.89 20.03
N GLU A 220 10.12 1.59 19.50
CA GLU A 220 11.01 2.56 18.84
C GLU A 220 10.52 2.97 17.44
N ASN A 221 9.70 2.14 16.78
CA ASN A 221 9.15 2.39 15.45
C ASN A 221 7.62 2.40 15.45
N SER A 222 7.02 2.97 16.51
CA SER A 222 5.56 3.01 16.72
C SER A 222 4.82 3.24 15.39
N PHE A 223 3.63 2.62 15.24
CA PHE A 223 2.70 2.56 14.09
C PHE A 223 2.41 3.87 13.29
N ASN A 224 3.13 4.94 13.60
CA ASN A 224 3.31 6.18 12.88
C ASN A 224 4.30 6.09 11.70
N ASN A 225 4.62 4.91 11.19
CA ASN A 225 5.54 4.79 10.06
C ASN A 225 4.99 3.84 9.01
N ALA A 226 4.85 4.31 7.76
CA ALA A 226 4.56 3.46 6.62
C ALA A 226 5.78 2.61 6.18
N ALA A 227 6.97 2.90 6.72
CA ALA A 227 8.21 2.24 6.35
C ALA A 227 8.18 0.70 6.48
N PRO A 228 7.65 0.07 7.55
CA PRO A 228 7.65 -1.39 7.64
C PRO A 228 6.87 -2.07 6.51
N VAL A 229 5.71 -1.53 6.12
CA VAL A 229 4.92 -2.05 4.99
C VAL A 229 5.67 -1.85 3.68
N ASN A 230 6.25 -0.66 3.51
CA ASN A 230 7.07 -0.34 2.35
C ASN A 230 8.30 -1.25 2.24
N ILE A 231 8.87 -1.70 3.36
CA ILE A 231 9.98 -2.66 3.41
C ILE A 231 9.53 -4.01 2.84
N TRP A 232 8.34 -4.51 3.17
CA TRP A 232 7.82 -5.73 2.57
C TRP A 232 7.62 -5.54 1.06
N ILE A 233 6.89 -4.49 0.68
CA ILE A 233 6.56 -4.18 -0.72
C ILE A 233 7.80 -4.06 -1.59
N SER A 234 8.87 -3.43 -1.10
CA SER A 234 10.12 -3.25 -1.83
C SER A 234 11.02 -4.48 -1.83
N SER A 235 10.84 -5.41 -0.89
CA SER A 235 11.74 -6.56 -0.73
C SER A 235 11.25 -7.85 -1.36
N ILE A 236 9.94 -8.04 -1.59
CA ILE A 236 9.45 -9.21 -2.32
C ILE A 236 10.01 -9.26 -3.75
N SER A 237 10.19 -10.47 -4.30
CA SER A 237 10.77 -10.63 -5.64
C SER A 237 9.72 -10.44 -6.74
N GLU A 238 10.15 -10.19 -7.98
CA GLU A 238 9.22 -10.10 -9.12
C GLU A 238 8.53 -11.44 -9.38
N GLU A 239 9.21 -12.56 -9.12
CA GLU A 239 8.62 -13.90 -9.17
C GLU A 239 7.48 -14.04 -8.16
N PHE A 240 7.62 -13.51 -6.95
CA PHE A 240 6.52 -13.54 -5.98
C PHE A 240 5.31 -12.72 -6.45
N VAL A 241 5.55 -11.55 -7.04
CA VAL A 241 4.49 -10.72 -7.62
C VAL A 241 3.78 -11.46 -8.76
N GLN A 242 4.53 -12.16 -9.61
CA GLN A 242 3.96 -13.00 -10.67
C GLN A 242 3.07 -14.12 -10.11
N LEU A 243 3.48 -14.77 -9.03
CA LEU A 243 2.67 -15.79 -8.33
C LEU A 243 1.36 -15.22 -7.78
N LEU A 244 1.33 -13.93 -7.38
CA LEU A 244 0.09 -13.23 -7.01
C LEU A 244 -0.81 -12.96 -8.21
N TYR A 245 -0.25 -12.53 -9.35
CA TYR A 245 -1.03 -12.37 -10.60
C TYR A 245 -1.65 -13.68 -11.07
N GLU A 246 -0.92 -14.78 -10.91
CA GLU A 246 -1.39 -16.14 -11.21
C GLU A 246 -2.41 -16.69 -10.20
N GLY A 247 -2.65 -15.99 -9.09
CA GLY A 247 -3.61 -16.41 -8.06
C GLY A 247 -3.17 -17.64 -7.29
N GLN A 248 -1.85 -17.87 -7.15
CA GLN A 248 -1.35 -19.04 -6.41
C GLN A 248 -1.77 -18.96 -4.94
N PRO A 249 -2.42 -20.00 -4.38
CA PRO A 249 -3.02 -19.91 -3.06
C PRO A 249 -2.05 -19.55 -1.93
N GLU A 250 -0.83 -20.09 -1.94
CA GLU A 250 0.19 -19.79 -0.92
C GLU A 250 0.60 -18.31 -0.95
N ALA A 251 0.73 -17.75 -2.16
CA ALA A 251 1.03 -16.33 -2.35
C ALA A 251 -0.10 -15.44 -1.82
N LEU A 252 -1.35 -15.80 -2.14
CA LEU A 252 -2.54 -15.09 -1.69
C LEU A 252 -2.70 -15.13 -0.17
N VAL A 253 -2.42 -16.27 0.48
CA VAL A 253 -2.42 -16.38 1.95
C VAL A 253 -1.40 -15.42 2.56
N LEU A 254 -0.18 -15.36 2.03
CA LEU A 254 0.85 -14.44 2.51
C LEU A 254 0.43 -12.98 2.34
N LEU A 255 -0.19 -12.62 1.21
CA LEU A 255 -0.74 -11.28 0.99
C LEU A 255 -1.89 -10.94 1.94
N ALA A 256 -2.76 -11.91 2.26
CA ALA A 256 -3.84 -11.71 3.23
C ALA A 256 -3.28 -11.37 4.62
N HIS A 257 -2.18 -12.01 5.04
CA HIS A 257 -1.54 -11.69 6.31
C HIS A 257 -0.86 -10.33 6.31
N LEU A 258 -0.27 -9.90 5.18
CA LEU A 258 0.19 -8.52 5.03
C LEU A 258 -0.96 -7.52 5.22
N CYS A 259 -2.19 -7.86 4.81
CA CYS A 259 -3.33 -6.96 4.96
C CYS A 259 -3.62 -6.61 6.43
N VAL A 260 -3.26 -7.47 7.39
CA VAL A 260 -3.38 -7.14 8.82
C VAL A 260 -2.44 -5.99 9.20
N VAL A 261 -1.23 -6.00 8.66
CA VAL A 261 -0.28 -4.89 8.80
C VAL A 261 -0.77 -3.65 8.05
N LEU A 262 -1.30 -3.83 6.84
CA LEU A 262 -1.88 -2.72 6.06
C LEU A 262 -3.03 -2.05 6.81
N LYS A 263 -3.84 -2.78 7.59
CA LYS A 263 -4.90 -2.19 8.42
C LYS A 263 -4.36 -1.25 9.49
N GLN A 264 -3.23 -1.59 10.10
CA GLN A 264 -2.56 -0.70 11.07
C GLN A 264 -2.03 0.57 10.39
N VAL A 265 -1.55 0.44 9.14
CA VAL A 265 -1.14 1.57 8.27
C VAL A 265 -2.34 2.27 7.60
N GLY A 266 -3.52 1.66 7.59
CA GLY A 266 -4.78 2.17 7.02
C GLY A 266 -5.28 3.48 7.64
N ARG A 267 -4.56 4.00 8.64
CA ARG A 267 -4.74 5.35 9.16
C ARG A 267 -4.26 6.45 8.19
N PHE A 268 -3.60 6.11 7.09
CA PHE A 268 -3.38 7.03 5.97
C PHE A 268 -4.62 7.07 5.07
N TRP A 269 -5.13 8.26 4.80
CA TRP A 269 -6.36 8.45 4.01
C TRP A 269 -6.26 7.81 2.61
N PHE A 270 -5.07 7.76 2.02
CA PHE A 270 -4.80 7.14 0.72
C PHE A 270 -4.64 5.61 0.77
N MET A 271 -4.76 4.96 1.93
CA MET A 271 -4.73 3.49 2.11
C MET A 271 -5.96 2.90 2.82
N HIS A 272 -6.87 3.72 3.34
CA HIS A 272 -7.90 3.31 4.31
C HIS A 272 -8.73 2.07 3.92
N ALA A 273 -9.22 1.96 2.68
CA ALA A 273 -10.08 0.84 2.26
C ALA A 273 -9.33 -0.33 1.60
N CYS A 274 -8.00 -0.22 1.49
CA CYS A 274 -7.17 -1.21 0.81
C CYS A 274 -7.19 -2.59 1.48
N PRO A 275 -6.98 -2.71 2.81
CA PRO A 275 -6.91 -4.01 3.49
C PRO A 275 -8.19 -4.82 3.37
N GLU A 276 -9.35 -4.19 3.61
CA GLU A 276 -10.67 -4.83 3.55
C GLU A 276 -10.95 -5.34 2.13
N ARG A 277 -10.70 -4.49 1.12
CA ARG A 277 -10.95 -4.86 -0.28
C ARG A 277 -10.05 -6.03 -0.71
N LEU A 278 -8.78 -6.01 -0.32
CA LEU A 278 -7.84 -7.08 -0.68
C LEU A 278 -8.20 -8.40 0.00
N VAL A 279 -8.43 -8.40 1.32
CA VAL A 279 -8.70 -9.66 2.04
C VAL A 279 -10.00 -10.31 1.58
N THR A 280 -11.04 -9.53 1.27
CA THR A 280 -12.29 -10.06 0.69
C THR A 280 -12.05 -10.63 -0.71
N THR A 281 -11.32 -9.91 -1.57
CA THR A 281 -10.97 -10.42 -2.91
C THR A 281 -10.18 -11.73 -2.84
N ILE A 282 -9.21 -11.81 -1.93
CA ILE A 282 -8.42 -13.03 -1.70
C ILE A 282 -9.32 -14.18 -1.22
N ALA A 283 -10.24 -13.92 -0.28
CA ALA A 283 -11.16 -14.92 0.22
C ALA A 283 -12.10 -15.48 -0.87
N ASP A 284 -12.51 -14.64 -1.82
CA ASP A 284 -13.33 -15.04 -2.97
C ASP A 284 -12.54 -15.85 -4.01
N MET A 285 -11.23 -15.61 -4.13
CA MET A 285 -10.35 -16.35 -5.05
C MET A 285 -9.92 -17.72 -4.50
N LEU A 286 -9.87 -17.87 -3.17
CA LEU A 286 -9.41 -19.08 -2.51
C LEU A 286 -10.54 -20.12 -2.39
N SER A 287 -10.22 -21.39 -2.65
CA SER A 287 -11.14 -22.50 -2.39
C SER A 287 -11.32 -22.72 -0.87
N HIS A 288 -12.34 -23.50 -0.50
CA HIS A 288 -12.73 -23.69 0.90
C HIS A 288 -11.59 -24.23 1.79
N GLU A 289 -10.71 -25.07 1.26
CA GLU A 289 -9.58 -25.68 1.99
C GLU A 289 -8.57 -24.64 2.50
N TRP A 290 -8.48 -23.47 1.86
CA TRP A 290 -7.54 -22.40 2.21
C TRP A 290 -8.11 -21.42 3.24
N ARG A 291 -9.41 -21.49 3.55
CA ARG A 291 -10.09 -20.51 4.41
C ARG A 291 -9.55 -20.49 5.83
N THR A 292 -9.17 -21.64 6.37
CA THR A 292 -8.56 -21.75 7.71
C THR A 292 -7.26 -20.95 7.81
N TRP A 293 -6.48 -20.88 6.72
CA TRP A 293 -5.25 -20.11 6.69
C TRP A 293 -5.48 -18.60 6.71
N ILE A 294 -6.61 -18.11 6.20
CA ILE A 294 -6.93 -16.66 6.16
C ILE A 294 -8.00 -16.24 7.18
N GLU A 295 -8.40 -17.13 8.10
CA GLU A 295 -9.42 -16.85 9.11
C GLU A 295 -9.01 -15.71 10.03
N TRP A 296 -7.77 -15.72 10.53
CA TRP A 296 -7.24 -14.66 11.38
C TRP A 296 -7.21 -13.30 10.65
N PRO A 297 -6.62 -13.16 9.45
CA PRO A 297 -6.68 -11.91 8.69
C PRO A 297 -8.09 -11.41 8.44
N LEU A 298 -9.03 -12.27 8.07
CA LEU A 298 -10.43 -11.89 7.86
C LEU A 298 -11.09 -11.36 9.12
N ARG A 299 -10.88 -12.04 10.25
CA ARG A 299 -11.43 -11.61 11.55
C ARG A 299 -10.85 -10.27 11.97
N GLU A 300 -9.54 -10.10 11.87
CA GLU A 300 -8.87 -8.84 12.25
C GLU A 300 -9.29 -7.67 11.37
N ILE A 301 -9.54 -7.90 10.08
CA ILE A 301 -9.83 -6.83 9.11
C ILE A 301 -11.33 -6.50 9.04
N VAL A 302 -12.17 -7.51 8.79
CA VAL A 302 -13.60 -7.37 8.50
C VAL A 302 -14.47 -7.45 9.77
N GLY A 303 -13.95 -8.04 10.86
CA GLY A 303 -14.70 -8.20 12.12
C GLY A 303 -15.80 -9.27 12.06
N ARG A 304 -15.84 -10.12 11.02
CA ARG A 304 -16.77 -11.26 10.92
C ARG A 304 -15.99 -12.56 11.14
N CYS A 305 -16.43 -13.38 12.11
CA CYS A 305 -16.14 -14.81 12.07
C CYS A 305 -16.86 -15.39 10.85
N LEU A 306 -16.15 -16.14 10.00
CA LEU A 306 -16.79 -16.96 8.98
C LEU A 306 -17.56 -18.07 9.71
N CYS A 307 -18.84 -17.87 9.98
CA CYS A 307 -19.72 -19.01 10.23
C CYS A 307 -19.78 -19.84 8.93
N PRO A 308 -19.63 -21.17 8.99
CA PRO A 308 -19.85 -22.01 7.82
C PRO A 308 -21.29 -21.82 7.32
N PRO A 309 -21.54 -21.84 6.00
CA PRO A 309 -22.87 -21.71 5.42
C PRO A 309 -23.64 -23.01 5.57
N GLU A 310 -23.92 -23.42 6.80
CA GLU A 310 -24.89 -24.47 7.10
C GLU A 310 -25.67 -24.03 8.34
N LEU A 311 -26.99 -23.90 8.18
CA LEU A 311 -28.04 -23.52 9.14
C LEU A 311 -28.70 -22.12 8.98
N GLU A 312 -28.62 -21.47 7.81
CA GLU A 312 -29.72 -20.58 7.37
C GLU A 312 -30.88 -21.43 6.83
N GLY A 313 -31.54 -22.13 7.75
CA GLY A 313 -32.58 -23.09 7.41
C GLY A 313 -33.38 -23.58 8.60
N ARG A 314 -33.52 -22.76 9.66
CA ARG A 314 -34.52 -22.98 10.70
C ARG A 314 -35.11 -21.64 11.11
N THR A 315 -36.24 -21.34 10.50
CA THR A 315 -37.25 -20.42 11.02
C THR A 315 -37.54 -20.79 12.48
N LEU A 316 -37.17 -19.91 13.41
CA LEU A 316 -37.73 -19.93 14.75
C LEU A 316 -38.81 -18.85 14.86
N PRO A 317 -39.91 -19.12 15.58
CA PRO A 317 -41.16 -18.41 15.42
C PRO A 317 -41.17 -17.09 16.16
N ILE A 318 -41.88 -16.13 15.58
CA ILE A 318 -42.32 -14.89 16.20
C ILE A 318 -43.08 -15.22 17.49
N PRO A 319 -42.74 -14.66 18.67
CA PRO A 319 -43.65 -14.65 19.79
C PRO A 319 -44.61 -13.47 19.66
N ILE A 320 -45.87 -13.79 19.39
CA ILE A 320 -47.01 -12.90 19.59
C ILE A 320 -47.30 -12.86 21.10
N ARG A 321 -47.19 -11.65 21.67
CA ARG A 321 -47.89 -11.02 22.81
C ARG A 321 -48.15 -11.79 24.13
N CYS A 322 -47.90 -11.07 25.23
CA CYS A 322 -48.98 -10.43 26.00
C CYS A 322 -48.60 -8.97 26.23
#